data_AF-A0A6B2G773-F1
#
_entry.id   AF-A0A6B2G773-F1
#
_cell.length_a   1.000
_cell.length_b   1.000
_cell.length_c   1.000
_cell.angle_alpha   90.00
_cell.angle_beta   90.00
_cell.angle_gamma   90.00
#
_symmetry.space_group_name_H-M   'P 1'
#
loop_
_entity.id
_entity.type
_entity.pdbx_description
1 polymer ?
#
loop_
_entity_poly.entity_id
_entity_poly.type
_entity_poly.pdbx_seq_one_letter_code
_entity_poly.pdbx_strand_id
1 'polypeptide(L)'
;NSFYRIIGLVIALALYNNIILDINFPLALYEKLLDKKPNFDSLLEFEPILAKNFKYMLEYEGEDFEEIFPLTFQIERFNYGELLLINLIEKGEKIKVTQKNKRQYVDEFIDYIFKYSCEE
;
A
#
# COMPACT_ATOMS: atom_id res chain seq x y z
N ASN A 1 -9.10 -19.41 -0.41
CA ASN A 1 -9.43 -19.43 -1.87
C ASN A 1 -10.86 -19.78 -2.26
N SER A 2 -11.51 -20.86 -1.77
CA SER A 2 -12.91 -21.16 -2.20
C SER A 2 -13.94 -20.12 -1.74
N PHE A 3 -13.78 -19.57 -0.53
CA PHE A 3 -14.69 -18.58 0.05
C PHE A 3 -14.74 -17.25 -0.71
N TYR A 4 -13.56 -16.67 -1.02
CA TYR A 4 -13.48 -15.43 -1.82
C TYR A 4 -14.08 -15.58 -3.22
N ARG A 5 -13.95 -16.75 -3.84
CA ARG A 5 -14.59 -17.05 -5.12
C ARG A 5 -16.12 -17.03 -5.01
N ILE A 6 -16.68 -17.60 -3.93
CA ILE A 6 -18.12 -17.59 -3.69
C ILE A 6 -18.62 -16.17 -3.45
N ILE A 7 -17.91 -15.38 -2.62
CA ILE A 7 -18.24 -13.96 -2.40
C ILE A 7 -18.23 -13.19 -3.72
N GLY A 8 -17.18 -13.34 -4.53
CA GLY A 8 -17.08 -12.70 -5.84
C GLY A 8 -18.22 -13.09 -6.78
N LEU A 9 -18.63 -14.37 -6.80
CA LEU A 9 -19.78 -14.83 -7.58
C LEU A 9 -21.11 -14.25 -7.10
N VAL A 10 -21.32 -14.17 -5.78
CA VAL A 10 -22.54 -13.58 -5.21
C VAL A 10 -22.64 -12.10 -5.55
N ILE A 11 -21.54 -11.35 -5.42
CA ILE A 11 -21.48 -9.93 -5.79
C ILE A 11 -21.73 -9.74 -7.28
N ALA A 12 -21.07 -10.54 -8.13
CA ALA A 12 -21.27 -10.48 -9.57
C ALA A 12 -22.72 -10.81 -9.97
N LEU A 13 -23.35 -11.78 -9.31
CA LEU A 13 -24.75 -12.15 -9.54
C LEU A 13 -25.71 -11.05 -9.09
N ALA A 14 -25.46 -10.40 -7.96
CA ALA A 14 -26.26 -9.27 -7.49
C ALA A 14 -26.19 -8.09 -8.47
N LEU A 15 -24.97 -7.74 -8.91
CA LEU A 15 -24.75 -6.71 -9.94
C LEU A 15 -25.47 -7.03 -11.24
N TYR A 16 -25.39 -8.29 -11.71
CA TYR A 16 -26.08 -8.74 -12.93
C TYR A 16 -27.61 -8.59 -12.84
N ASN A 17 -28.19 -8.83 -11.66
CA ASN A 17 -29.63 -8.71 -11.42
C ASN A 17 -30.06 -7.30 -10.95
N ASN A 18 -29.17 -6.30 -11.01
CA ASN A 18 -29.41 -4.94 -10.51
C ASN A 18 -29.87 -4.89 -9.05
N ILE A 19 -29.40 -5.82 -8.22
CA ILE A 19 -29.65 -5.84 -6.77
C ILE A 19 -28.57 -5.02 -6.08
N ILE A 20 -29.00 -4.01 -5.33
CA ILE A 20 -28.09 -3.21 -4.50
C ILE A 20 -27.74 -4.02 -3.25
N LEU A 21 -26.43 -4.22 -3.02
CA LEU A 21 -25.90 -4.80 -1.80
C LEU A 21 -25.42 -3.68 -0.89
N ASP A 22 -25.80 -3.72 0.39
CA ASP A 22 -25.29 -2.80 1.41
C ASP A 22 -23.91 -3.27 1.90
N ILE A 23 -22.91 -3.14 1.03
CA ILE A 23 -21.52 -3.51 1.30
C ILE A 23 -20.62 -2.33 0.96
N ASN A 24 -19.85 -1.87 1.93
CA ASN A 24 -18.85 -0.82 1.75
C ASN A 24 -17.48 -1.47 1.64
N PHE A 25 -16.94 -1.53 0.42
CA PHE A 25 -15.58 -1.99 0.21
C PHE A 25 -14.59 -0.83 0.30
N PRO A 26 -13.34 -1.08 0.71
CA PRO A 26 -12.28 -0.08 0.66
C PRO A 26 -12.01 0.38 -0.78
N LEU A 27 -11.57 1.63 -0.96
CA LEU A 27 -11.22 2.21 -2.26
C LEU A 27 -10.21 1.35 -3.03
N ALA A 28 -9.21 0.83 -2.33
CA ALA A 28 -8.18 -0.04 -2.90
C ALA A 28 -8.73 -1.28 -3.60
N LEU A 29 -9.87 -1.82 -3.15
CA LEU A 29 -10.50 -2.96 -3.81
C LEU A 29 -11.08 -2.55 -5.16
N TYR A 30 -11.77 -1.41 -5.22
CA TYR A 30 -12.32 -0.89 -6.48
C TYR A 30 -11.22 -0.56 -7.48
N GLU A 31 -10.11 0.03 -7.02
CA GLU A 31 -8.96 0.30 -7.89
C GLU A 31 -8.38 -0.99 -8.45
N LYS A 32 -8.21 -2.02 -7.61
CA LYS A 32 -7.72 -3.33 -8.04
C LYS A 32 -8.68 -4.02 -9.01
N LEU A 33 -9.99 -3.90 -8.83
CA LEU A 33 -11.00 -4.41 -9.77
C LEU A 33 -10.97 -3.69 -11.12
N LEU A 34 -10.45 -2.46 -11.16
CA LEU A 34 -10.30 -1.64 -12.37
C LEU A 34 -8.88 -1.70 -12.98
N ASP A 35 -8.04 -2.62 -12.51
CA ASP A 35 -6.60 -2.71 -12.87
C ASP A 35 -5.83 -1.39 -12.65
N LYS A 36 -6.25 -0.59 -11.67
CA LYS A 36 -5.56 0.63 -11.23
C LYS A 36 -4.67 0.31 -10.04
N LYS A 37 -3.50 0.96 -10.02
CA LYS A 37 -2.62 0.91 -8.84
C LYS A 37 -3.25 1.70 -7.69
N PRO A 38 -3.26 1.15 -6.46
CA PRO A 38 -3.66 1.90 -5.29
C PRO A 38 -2.85 3.17 -5.13
N ASN A 39 -3.51 4.23 -4.70
CA ASN A 39 -2.90 5.54 -4.56
C ASN A 39 -2.83 5.96 -3.08
N PHE A 40 -2.37 7.18 -2.84
CA PHE A 40 -2.20 7.72 -1.51
C PHE A 40 -3.52 7.85 -0.72
N ASP A 41 -4.64 8.14 -1.38
CA ASP A 41 -5.97 8.19 -0.75
C ASP A 41 -6.39 6.80 -0.27
N SER A 42 -6.05 5.76 -1.03
CA SER A 42 -6.28 4.36 -0.66
C SER A 42 -5.45 3.99 0.58
N LEU A 43 -4.20 4.45 0.65
CA LEU A 43 -3.38 4.32 1.85
C LEU A 43 -3.99 5.09 3.04
N LEU A 44 -4.56 6.28 2.80
CA LEU A 44 -5.18 7.08 3.86
C LEU A 44 -6.40 6.39 4.47
N GLU A 45 -7.20 5.70 3.67
CA GLU A 45 -8.32 4.89 4.14
C GLU A 45 -7.84 3.64 4.90
N PHE A 46 -6.79 2.99 4.41
CA PHE A 46 -6.29 1.72 4.95
C PHE A 46 -5.42 1.88 6.21
N GLU A 47 -4.45 2.80 6.18
CA GLU A 47 -3.45 3.05 7.22
C GLU A 47 -3.23 4.57 7.42
N PRO A 48 -4.17 5.27 8.09
CA PRO A 48 -4.19 6.74 8.15
C PRO A 48 -2.97 7.34 8.86
N ILE A 49 -2.41 6.65 9.86
CA ILE A 49 -1.23 7.12 10.60
C ILE A 49 -0.01 7.09 9.70
N LEU A 50 0.19 5.99 8.96
CA LEU A 50 1.28 5.86 8.01
C LEU A 50 1.16 6.87 6.88
N ALA A 51 -0.05 7.05 6.32
CA ALA A 51 -0.31 8.07 5.31
C ALA A 51 0.07 9.46 5.82
N LYS A 52 -0.29 9.81 7.05
CA LYS A 52 0.10 11.09 7.66
C LYS A 52 1.62 11.25 7.76
N ASN A 53 2.34 10.21 8.15
CA ASN A 53 3.80 10.23 8.22
C ASN A 53 4.45 10.41 6.84
N PHE A 54 3.97 9.70 5.83
CA PHE A 54 4.42 9.89 4.46
C PHE A 54 4.10 11.28 3.93
N LYS A 55 2.95 11.85 4.28
CA LYS A 55 2.63 13.24 3.93
C LYS A 55 3.67 14.20 4.49
N TYR A 56 4.01 14.08 5.78
CA TYR A 56 5.05 14.90 6.40
C TYR A 56 6.42 14.76 5.71
N MET A 57 6.82 13.53 5.37
CA MET A 57 8.07 13.26 4.64
C MET A 57 8.05 13.86 3.23
N LEU A 58 6.94 13.76 2.51
CA LEU A 58 6.76 14.29 1.16
C LEU A 58 6.76 15.83 1.13
N GLU A 59 6.21 16.47 2.15
CA GLU A 59 6.14 17.94 2.28
C GLU A 59 7.43 18.55 2.84
N TYR A 60 8.30 17.76 3.47
CA TYR A 60 9.54 18.26 4.03
C TYR A 60 10.57 18.66 2.95
N GLU A 61 11.06 19.90 2.97
CA GLU A 61 11.98 20.46 1.96
C GLU A 61 13.39 20.78 2.50
N GLY A 62 13.69 20.46 3.77
CA GLY A 62 15.01 20.69 4.36
C GLY A 62 16.14 19.92 3.67
N GLU A 63 17.34 20.49 3.72
CA GLU A 63 18.56 19.87 3.16
C GLU A 63 19.03 18.68 4.03
N ASP A 64 18.64 18.66 5.31
CA ASP A 64 18.89 17.62 6.32
C ASP A 64 17.92 16.42 6.24
N PHE A 65 17.25 16.23 5.10
CA PHE A 65 16.28 15.15 4.91
C PHE A 65 16.81 13.76 5.28
N GLU A 66 18.02 13.42 4.85
CA GLU A 66 18.62 12.10 5.12
C GLU A 66 18.97 11.89 6.60
N GLU A 67 19.14 12.97 7.36
CA GLU A 67 19.41 12.93 8.80
C GLU A 67 18.12 12.77 9.60
N ILE A 68 17.05 13.48 9.19
CA ILE A 68 15.72 13.37 9.81
C ILE A 68 15.04 12.04 9.45
N PHE A 69 15.22 11.58 8.21
CA PHE A 69 14.62 10.37 7.67
C PHE A 69 15.72 9.40 7.21
N PRO A 70 16.37 8.67 8.15
CA PRO A 70 17.44 7.71 7.83
C PRO A 70 16.84 6.40 7.26
N LEU A 71 16.20 6.50 6.10
CA LEU A 71 15.49 5.41 5.43
C LEU A 71 16.28 4.90 4.22
N THR A 72 16.14 3.61 3.96
CA THR A 72 16.50 2.98 2.68
C THR A 72 15.26 2.40 2.04
N PHE A 73 15.35 1.90 0.82
CA PHE A 73 14.24 1.17 0.17
C PHE A 73 14.09 -0.27 0.70
N GLN A 74 14.56 -0.55 1.91
CA GLN A 74 14.32 -1.78 2.64
C GLN A 74 13.46 -1.48 3.87
N ILE A 75 12.43 -2.28 4.08
CA ILE A 75 11.52 -2.15 5.21
C ILE A 75 11.60 -3.38 6.09
N GLU A 76 11.33 -3.16 7.37
CA GLU A 76 11.21 -4.21 8.37
C GLU A 76 9.75 -4.60 8.54
N ARG A 77 9.49 -5.91 8.58
CA ARG A 77 8.14 -6.43 8.70
C ARG A 77 8.10 -7.59 9.67
N PHE A 78 7.25 -7.48 10.68
CA PHE A 78 7.01 -8.59 11.60
C PHE A 78 5.91 -9.49 11.03
N ASN A 79 6.22 -10.76 10.80
CA ASN A 79 5.24 -11.78 10.43
C ASN A 79 5.33 -12.97 11.38
N TYR A 80 4.25 -13.30 12.08
CA TYR A 80 4.17 -14.44 13.02
C TYR A 80 5.36 -14.58 14.01
N GLY A 81 5.94 -13.46 14.45
CA GLY A 81 7.08 -13.44 15.37
C GLY A 81 8.46 -13.43 14.71
N GLU A 82 8.53 -13.51 13.37
CA GLU A 82 9.76 -13.37 12.61
C GLU A 82 9.88 -11.97 12.02
N LEU A 83 11.09 -11.40 12.09
CA LEU A 83 11.44 -10.16 11.42
C LEU A 83 11.89 -10.48 9.99
N LEU A 84 11.15 -9.98 9.01
CA LEU A 84 11.48 -10.07 7.59
C LEU A 84 11.98 -8.72 7.09
N LEU A 85 13.11 -8.73 6.39
CA LEU A 85 13.64 -7.58 5.67
C LEU A 85 13.21 -7.65 4.22
N ILE A 86 12.47 -6.63 3.76
CA ILE A 86 11.85 -6.63 2.44
C ILE A 86 12.36 -5.44 1.67
N ASN A 87 12.99 -5.73 0.52
CA ASN A 87 13.43 -4.72 -0.41
C ASN A 87 12.25 -4.30 -1.30
N LEU A 88 11.87 -3.03 -1.24
CA LEU A 88 10.81 -2.44 -2.07
C LEU A 88 11.22 -2.35 -3.54
N ILE A 89 12.52 -2.14 -3.79
CA ILE A 89 13.13 -2.14 -5.13
C ILE A 89 14.36 -3.05 -5.15
N GLU A 90 14.89 -3.33 -6.34
CA GLU A 90 16.12 -4.12 -6.47
C GLU A 90 17.28 -3.49 -5.67
N LYS A 91 17.89 -4.28 -4.77
CA LYS A 91 18.98 -3.83 -3.87
C LYS A 91 18.58 -2.63 -2.99
N GLY A 92 17.31 -2.57 -2.59
CA GLY A 92 16.75 -1.47 -1.79
C GLY A 92 17.51 -1.20 -0.49
N GLU A 93 18.18 -2.20 0.08
CA GLU A 93 19.00 -2.06 1.30
C GLU A 93 20.19 -1.10 1.12
N LYS A 94 20.65 -0.90 -0.11
CA LYS A 94 21.79 -0.01 -0.44
C LYS A 94 21.36 1.35 -0.95
N ILE A 95 20.06 1.53 -1.25
CA ILE A 95 19.54 2.74 -1.86
C ILE A 95 18.89 3.57 -0.75
N LYS A 96 19.50 4.71 -0.44
CA LYS A 96 18.95 5.66 0.52
C LYS A 96 17.74 6.40 -0.06
N VAL A 97 16.81 6.74 0.82
CA VAL A 97 15.74 7.68 0.49
C VAL A 97 16.28 9.10 0.66
N THR A 98 16.02 9.94 -0.33
CA THR A 98 16.54 11.30 -0.51
C THR A 98 15.39 12.19 -0.96
N GLN A 99 15.61 13.50 -0.97
CA GLN A 99 14.62 14.45 -1.49
C GLN A 99 14.17 14.15 -2.92
N LYS A 100 15.06 13.59 -3.76
CA LYS A 100 14.77 13.32 -5.18
C LYS A 100 13.93 12.07 -5.40
N ASN A 101 14.03 11.07 -4.52
CA ASN A 101 13.39 9.76 -4.69
C ASN A 101 12.36 9.43 -3.59
N LYS A 102 12.08 10.34 -2.65
CA LYS A 102 11.08 10.13 -1.58
C LYS A 102 9.67 9.82 -2.10
N ARG A 103 9.28 10.38 -3.26
CA ARG A 103 7.99 10.04 -3.91
C ARG A 103 7.97 8.58 -4.36
N GLN A 104 9.04 8.14 -5.02
CA GLN A 104 9.19 6.74 -5.42
C GLN A 104 9.14 5.81 -4.22
N TYR A 105 9.81 6.16 -3.10
CA TYR A 105 9.75 5.35 -1.88
C TYR A 105 8.31 5.14 -1.40
N VAL A 106 7.51 6.22 -1.35
CA VAL A 106 6.10 6.14 -0.94
C VAL A 106 5.29 5.30 -1.92
N ASP A 107 5.47 5.49 -3.24
CA ASP A 107 4.74 4.74 -4.27
C ASP A 107 5.02 3.23 -4.19
N GLU A 108 6.28 2.83 -4.04
CA GLU A 108 6.68 1.41 -3.91
C GLU A 108 6.19 0.81 -2.59
N PHE A 109 6.15 1.60 -1.51
CA PHE A 109 5.61 1.16 -0.23
C PHE A 109 4.10 0.89 -0.31
N ILE A 110 3.35 1.77 -0.98
CA ILE A 110 1.92 1.62 -1.22
C ILE A 110 1.66 0.34 -2.03
N ASP A 111 2.39 0.16 -3.14
CA ASP A 111 2.26 -1.03 -3.98
C ASP A 111 2.55 -2.31 -3.18
N TYR A 112 3.61 -2.31 -2.36
CA TYR A 112 3.95 -3.42 -1.48
C TYR A 112 2.83 -3.75 -0.48
N ILE A 113 2.30 -2.75 0.24
CA ILE A 113 1.23 -2.98 1.24
C ILE A 113 0.02 -3.64 0.59
N PHE A 114 -0.47 -3.09 -0.52
CA PHE A 114 -1.71 -3.57 -1.14
C PHE A 114 -1.53 -4.86 -1.95
N LYS A 115 -0.30 -5.16 -2.37
CA LYS A 115 0.03 -6.47 -2.91
C LYS A 115 0.02 -7.51 -1.78
N TYR A 116 0.74 -7.25 -0.70
CA TYR A 116 0.84 -8.16 0.42
C TYR A 116 -0.51 -8.47 1.06
N SER A 117 -1.36 -7.46 1.30
CA SER A 117 -2.68 -7.64 1.93
C SER A 117 -3.63 -8.58 1.17
N CYS A 118 -3.30 -9.00 -0.05
CA CYS A 118 -4.11 -9.91 -0.87
C CYS A 118 -3.45 -11.27 -1.14
N GLU A 119 -2.18 -11.46 -0.76
CA GLU A 119 -1.43 -12.70 -1.04
C GLU A 119 -1.47 -13.71 0.14
N GLU A 120 -2.00 -13.31 1.30
CA GLU A 120 -2.35 -14.19 2.44
C GLU A 120 -3.85 -14.55 2.47
#